data_AF-A0A9W4MVZ4-F1
#
_entry.id   AF-A0A9W4MVZ4-F1
#
_cell.length_a   1.000
_cell.length_b   1.000
_cell.length_c   1.000
_cell.angle_alpha   90.00
_cell.angle_beta   90.00
_cell.angle_gamma   90.00
#
_symmetry.space_group_name_H-M   'P 1'
#
loop_
_entity.id
_entity.type
_entity.pdbx_description
1 polymer ?
#
loop_
_entity_poly.entity_id
_entity_poly.type
_entity_poly.pdbx_seq_one_letter_code
_entity_poly.pdbx_strand_id
1 'polypeptide(L)'
;MASKYTTFEEQGGQLLSWMESTTSQCPIRKSTLNMMQLQKSPLWIIQSDTAYLGEHWHHWADRVGFPIVSIGKRCLYSKTIRQVKEPPAMTKWIGRVGPGVIFADNFRREHGSQDPYMSEFMKSVYESHFAISSLQHVVFTSVVEKQTYRFVTALYHTRGLSTPLEDPQAWPFSEFCGILGTPLGKIAGALVLGMYGQGIKRIGRIVTFYTDYALHLQFDLEDVE
;
A
#
# COMPACT_ATOMS: atom_id res chain seq x y z
N MET A 1 -24.53 5.62 -19.17
CA MET A 1 -23.56 4.55 -19.47
C MET A 1 -23.19 3.90 -18.14
N ALA A 2 -23.54 2.64 -17.91
CA ALA A 2 -23.17 1.97 -16.67
C ALA A 2 -21.63 1.81 -16.62
N SER A 3 -21.00 2.29 -15.55
CA SER A 3 -19.54 2.18 -15.38
C SER A 3 -19.14 0.71 -15.45
N LYS A 4 -18.17 0.38 -16.32
CA LYS A 4 -17.62 -0.99 -16.50
C LYS A 4 -16.96 -1.53 -15.22
N TYR A 5 -16.92 -0.73 -14.16
CA TYR A 5 -16.20 -0.99 -12.92
C TYR A 5 -17.03 -0.73 -11.66
N THR A 6 -18.36 -0.70 -11.76
CA THR A 6 -19.27 -0.51 -10.61
C THR A 6 -18.91 -1.40 -9.43
N THR A 7 -18.51 -2.65 -9.67
CA THR A 7 -18.09 -3.57 -8.60
C THR A 7 -16.85 -3.07 -7.82
N PHE A 8 -15.87 -2.43 -8.45
CA PHE A 8 -14.74 -1.87 -7.72
C PHE A 8 -15.12 -0.59 -6.99
N GLU A 9 -15.91 0.29 -7.60
CA GLU A 9 -16.40 1.50 -6.95
C GLU A 9 -17.21 1.15 -5.68
N GLU A 10 -18.12 0.18 -5.76
CA GLU A 10 -18.90 -0.33 -4.62
C GLU A 10 -18.01 -0.93 -3.53
N GLN A 11 -17.04 -1.76 -3.90
CA GLN A 11 -16.12 -2.39 -2.95
C GLN A 11 -15.20 -1.37 -2.26
N GLY A 12 -14.73 -0.36 -3.00
CA GLY A 12 -13.93 0.71 -2.43
C GLY A 12 -14.75 1.62 -1.52
N GLY A 13 -15.97 1.98 -1.92
CA GLY A 13 -16.90 2.74 -1.07
C GLY A 13 -17.23 1.99 0.22
N GLN A 14 -17.42 0.67 0.16
CA GLN A 14 -17.61 -0.17 1.34
C GLN A 14 -16.37 -0.16 2.25
N LEU A 15 -15.17 -0.35 1.71
CA LEU A 15 -13.92 -0.25 2.47
C LEU A 15 -13.75 1.10 3.14
N LEU A 16 -14.06 2.18 2.42
CA LEU A 16 -14.01 3.55 2.95
C LEU A 16 -14.98 3.71 4.12
N SER A 17 -16.22 3.24 3.98
CA SER A 17 -17.22 3.31 5.06
C SER A 17 -16.79 2.54 6.32
N TRP A 18 -16.06 1.43 6.17
CA TRP A 18 -15.50 0.70 7.31
C TRP A 18 -14.40 1.50 8.01
N MET A 19 -13.57 2.22 7.27
CA MET A 19 -12.52 3.07 7.83
C MET A 19 -13.12 4.30 8.55
N GLU A 20 -14.17 4.88 8.01
CA GLU A 20 -14.78 6.12 8.51
C GLU A 20 -15.75 5.91 9.69
N SER A 21 -16.33 4.72 9.85
CA SER A 21 -17.37 4.50 10.86
C SER A 21 -17.17 3.24 11.69
N THR A 22 -17.33 3.37 13.02
CA THR A 22 -17.36 2.27 13.99
C THR A 22 -18.67 1.49 13.99
N THR A 23 -19.73 2.00 13.35
CA THR A 23 -21.06 1.38 13.37
C THR A 23 -21.26 0.35 12.27
N SER A 24 -20.37 0.33 11.28
CA SER A 24 -20.44 -0.61 10.16
C SER A 24 -19.92 -1.99 10.56
N GLN A 25 -20.59 -3.06 10.11
CA GLN A 25 -20.14 -4.42 10.37
C GLN A 25 -18.91 -4.75 9.50
N CYS A 26 -17.72 -4.40 10.00
CA CYS A 26 -16.47 -4.66 9.31
C CYS A 26 -15.95 -6.08 9.61
N PRO A 27 -15.66 -6.89 8.58
CA PRO A 27 -15.07 -8.22 8.79
C PRO A 27 -13.56 -8.17 9.10
N ILE A 28 -12.89 -7.04 8.85
CA ILE A 28 -11.44 -6.89 9.01
C ILE A 28 -11.14 -6.51 10.46
N ARG A 29 -10.48 -7.42 11.17
CA ARG A 29 -10.06 -7.20 12.55
C ARG A 29 -8.66 -6.58 12.61
N LYS A 30 -8.38 -5.87 13.70
CA LYS A 30 -7.00 -5.46 14.02
C LYS A 30 -6.10 -6.69 14.03
N SER A 31 -5.01 -6.62 13.29
CA SER A 31 -4.05 -7.72 13.21
C SER A 31 -3.20 -7.77 14.48
N THR A 32 -3.02 -8.96 15.01
CA THR A 32 -2.13 -9.24 16.15
C THR A 32 -0.75 -9.69 15.71
N LEU A 33 -0.54 -9.83 14.38
CA LEU A 33 0.73 -10.26 13.82
C LEU A 33 1.82 -9.22 14.11
N ASN A 34 2.95 -9.69 14.61
CA ASN A 34 4.17 -8.89 14.80
C ASN A 34 5.41 -9.65 14.30
N MET A 35 6.52 -8.92 14.12
CA MET A 35 7.76 -9.48 13.57
C MET A 35 8.37 -10.59 14.43
N MET A 36 8.21 -10.53 15.76
CA MET A 36 8.74 -11.58 16.64
C MET A 36 8.03 -12.92 16.40
N GLN A 37 6.72 -12.92 16.11
CA GLN A 37 5.98 -14.14 15.79
C GLN A 37 6.47 -14.75 14.46
N LEU A 38 6.77 -13.92 13.46
CA LEU A 38 7.31 -14.39 12.18
C LEU A 38 8.71 -14.97 12.34
N GLN A 39 9.58 -14.33 13.13
CA GLN A 39 10.94 -14.81 13.43
C GLN A 39 10.99 -16.15 14.18
N LYS A 40 9.97 -16.48 14.97
CA LYS A 40 9.89 -17.76 15.70
C LYS A 40 9.63 -18.95 14.80
N SER A 41 9.06 -18.72 13.62
CA SER A 41 8.75 -19.80 12.68
C SER A 41 9.98 -20.10 11.83
N PRO A 42 10.45 -21.36 11.79
CA PRO A 42 11.58 -21.75 10.94
C PRO A 42 11.25 -21.66 9.45
N LEU A 43 9.96 -21.51 9.10
CA LEU A 43 9.50 -21.41 7.72
C LEU A 43 9.72 -20.01 7.13
N TRP A 44 9.94 -18.97 7.94
CA TRP A 44 10.12 -17.61 7.46
C TRP A 44 11.60 -17.23 7.48
N ILE A 45 12.21 -17.14 6.31
CA ILE A 45 13.49 -16.45 6.17
C ILE A 45 13.20 -14.96 6.21
N ILE A 46 13.80 -14.21 7.15
CA ILE A 46 13.65 -12.75 7.26
C ILE A 46 15.03 -12.15 7.06
N GLN A 47 15.22 -11.46 5.94
CA GLN A 47 16.42 -10.66 5.68
C GLN A 47 16.12 -9.20 5.94
N SER A 48 17.11 -8.41 6.30
CA SER A 48 16.89 -7.00 6.57
C SER A 48 18.14 -6.17 6.37
N ASP A 49 18.11 -5.29 5.38
CA ASP A 49 19.25 -4.44 5.00
C ASP A 49 18.83 -2.97 4.92
N THR A 50 19.72 -2.07 5.33
CA THR A 50 19.53 -0.63 5.14
C THR A 50 19.46 -0.31 3.65
N ALA A 51 18.36 0.31 3.23
CA ALA A 51 18.14 0.74 1.87
C ALA A 51 18.20 2.27 1.77
N TYR A 52 18.57 2.77 0.60
CA TYR A 52 18.51 4.19 0.28
C TYR A 52 17.46 4.43 -0.79
N LEU A 53 16.82 5.58 -0.73
CA LEU A 53 15.97 6.00 -1.84
C LEU A 53 16.83 6.30 -3.06
N GLY A 54 16.48 5.72 -4.20
CA GLY A 54 17.14 6.06 -5.45
C GLY A 54 16.97 7.55 -5.77
N GLU A 55 17.96 8.15 -6.45
CA GLU A 55 17.91 9.56 -6.87
C GLU A 55 16.62 9.91 -7.61
N HIS A 56 16.11 8.98 -8.44
CA HIS A 56 14.87 9.13 -9.19
C HIS A 56 13.64 9.43 -8.32
N TRP A 57 13.58 8.96 -7.08
CA TRP A 57 12.46 9.23 -6.18
C TRP A 57 12.52 10.60 -5.51
N HIS A 58 13.67 11.27 -5.48
CA HIS A 58 13.79 12.58 -4.84
C HIS A 58 12.94 13.63 -5.56
N HIS A 59 12.98 13.60 -6.90
CA HIS A 59 12.12 14.45 -7.73
C HIS A 59 10.63 14.23 -7.45
N TRP A 60 10.22 12.98 -7.20
CA TRP A 60 8.83 12.66 -6.95
C TRP A 60 8.40 12.97 -5.53
N ALA A 61 9.27 12.82 -4.53
CA ALA A 61 8.90 13.03 -3.14
C ALA A 61 8.34 14.42 -2.86
N ASP A 62 8.93 15.47 -3.45
CA ASP A 62 8.40 16.84 -3.34
C ASP A 62 7.04 16.97 -4.04
N ARG A 63 6.85 16.28 -5.17
CA ARG A 63 5.61 16.37 -5.98
C ARG A 63 4.45 15.57 -5.39
N VAL A 64 4.72 14.43 -4.79
CA VAL A 64 3.68 13.54 -4.24
C VAL A 64 3.53 13.66 -2.72
N GLY A 65 4.50 14.29 -2.06
CA GLY A 65 4.42 14.77 -0.67
C GLY A 65 4.72 13.74 0.41
N PHE A 66 5.47 12.66 0.13
CA PHE A 66 5.89 11.75 1.21
C PHE A 66 7.16 12.25 1.91
N PRO A 67 7.27 12.08 3.25
CA PRO A 67 8.40 12.58 4.02
C PRO A 67 9.67 11.82 3.67
N ILE A 68 10.67 12.56 3.18
CA ILE A 68 12.05 12.06 3.07
C ILE A 68 12.80 12.49 4.33
N VAL A 69 13.31 11.51 5.07
CA VAL A 69 14.30 11.77 6.11
C VAL A 69 15.70 11.61 5.53
N SER A 70 16.44 12.71 5.49
CA SER A 70 17.85 12.75 5.11
C SER A 70 18.72 12.63 6.36
N ILE A 71 19.69 11.71 6.33
CA ILE A 71 20.79 11.69 7.30
C ILE A 71 22.09 11.83 6.50
N GLY A 72 22.70 13.02 6.57
CA GLY A 72 23.80 13.40 5.69
C GLY A 72 23.34 13.58 4.24
N LYS A 73 24.09 13.03 3.27
CA LYS A 73 23.75 13.05 1.82
C LYS A 73 22.84 11.89 1.37
N ARG A 74 22.26 11.12 2.30
CA ARG A 74 21.53 9.89 1.99
C ARG A 74 20.16 9.86 2.65
N CYS A 75 19.16 9.43 1.89
CA CYS A 75 17.78 9.28 2.33
C CYS A 75 17.58 7.84 2.79
N LEU A 76 17.38 7.65 4.10
CA LEU A 76 17.38 6.32 4.72
C LEU A 76 16.00 5.68 4.66
N TYR A 77 15.99 4.41 4.25
CA TYR A 77 14.86 3.51 4.37
C TYR A 77 15.33 2.24 5.09
N SER A 78 14.60 1.86 6.12
CA SER A 78 15.10 1.01 7.21
C SER A 78 15.52 -0.37 6.73
N LYS A 79 14.62 -1.11 6.06
CA LYS A 79 14.84 -2.55 5.80
C LYS A 79 14.13 -3.05 4.55
N THR A 80 14.87 -3.75 3.69
CA THR A 80 14.29 -4.71 2.73
C THR A 80 13.99 -6.01 3.46
N ILE A 81 12.73 -6.40 3.58
CA ILE A 81 12.38 -7.69 4.18
C ILE A 81 11.91 -8.64 3.11
N ARG A 82 12.71 -9.68 2.83
CA ARG A 82 12.26 -10.85 2.09
C ARG A 82 11.73 -11.84 3.11
N GLN A 83 10.45 -12.16 3.05
CA GLN A 83 9.85 -13.29 3.75
C GLN A 83 9.57 -14.38 2.72
N VAL A 84 10.11 -15.58 2.89
CA VAL A 84 9.81 -16.70 1.98
C VAL A 84 9.56 -17.93 2.81
N LYS A 85 8.40 -18.54 2.58
CA LYS A 85 8.10 -19.91 2.98
C LYS A 85 8.75 -20.85 1.96
N GLU A 86 9.54 -21.80 2.43
CA GLU A 86 10.14 -22.80 1.55
C GLU A 86 9.06 -23.59 0.78
N PRO A 87 9.38 -24.17 -0.39
CA PRO A 87 8.42 -24.91 -1.21
C PRO A 87 7.61 -25.93 -0.39
N PRO A 88 6.31 -26.10 -0.70
CA PRO A 88 5.65 -25.75 -1.96
C PRO A 88 4.95 -24.37 -2.00
N ALA A 89 4.99 -23.56 -0.94
CA ALA A 89 4.21 -22.31 -0.86
C ALA A 89 5.08 -21.06 -1.12
N MET A 90 4.91 -20.39 -2.26
CA MET A 90 5.65 -19.16 -2.60
C MET A 90 4.96 -17.89 -2.10
N THR A 91 4.83 -17.73 -0.79
CA THR A 91 4.44 -16.44 -0.19
C THR A 91 5.69 -15.58 0.02
N LYS A 92 5.67 -14.37 -0.55
CA LYS A 92 6.72 -13.37 -0.34
C LYS A 92 6.18 -11.97 -0.12
N TRP A 93 6.88 -11.24 0.73
CA TRP A 93 6.81 -9.79 0.80
C TRP A 93 8.22 -9.24 0.61
N ILE A 94 8.34 -8.13 -0.12
CA ILE A 94 9.53 -7.32 -0.32
C ILE A 94 9.03 -5.88 -0.37
N GLY A 95 9.61 -5.04 0.48
CA GLY A 95 9.28 -3.64 0.57
C GLY A 95 10.28 -2.91 1.45
N ARG A 96 10.09 -1.61 1.57
CA ARG A 96 10.91 -0.69 2.36
C ARG A 96 10.00 0.09 3.30
N VAL A 97 10.51 0.45 4.47
CA VAL A 97 9.79 1.30 5.43
C VAL A 97 10.66 2.48 5.85
N GLY A 98 10.08 3.66 5.97
CA GLY A 98 10.73 4.87 6.46
C GLY A 98 9.80 5.62 7.41
N PRO A 99 10.28 6.69 8.07
CA PRO A 99 9.43 7.50 8.93
C PRO A 99 8.20 7.99 8.16
N GLY A 100 7.02 7.54 8.57
CA GLY A 100 5.74 7.94 7.96
C GLY A 100 5.36 7.24 6.66
N VAL A 101 6.14 6.28 6.14
CA VAL A 101 5.88 5.69 4.82
C VAL A 101 6.23 4.20 4.71
N ILE A 102 5.40 3.45 3.99
CA ILE A 102 5.66 2.08 3.52
C ILE A 102 5.75 2.08 2.00
N PHE A 103 6.80 1.48 1.44
CA PHE A 103 6.91 1.11 0.03
C PHE A 103 6.74 -0.40 -0.11
N ALA A 104 5.68 -0.84 -0.79
CA ALA A 104 5.44 -2.23 -1.13
C ALA A 104 5.96 -2.49 -2.55
N ASP A 105 7.11 -3.15 -2.66
CA ASP A 105 7.85 -3.26 -3.92
C ASP A 105 7.51 -4.52 -4.71
N ASN A 106 7.56 -5.68 -4.04
CA ASN A 106 7.28 -6.96 -4.70
C ASN A 106 6.75 -7.97 -3.69
N PHE A 107 5.50 -8.33 -3.83
CA PHE A 107 4.85 -9.26 -2.92
C PHE A 107 3.91 -10.20 -3.68
N ARG A 108 3.71 -11.38 -3.09
CA ARG A 108 2.83 -12.42 -3.59
C ARG A 108 2.39 -13.24 -2.40
N ARG A 109 1.09 -13.51 -2.30
CA ARG A 109 0.54 -14.47 -1.34
C ARG A 109 0.08 -15.68 -2.12
N GLU A 110 0.44 -16.87 -1.66
CA GLU A 110 -0.06 -18.09 -2.30
C GLU A 110 -1.59 -18.20 -2.12
N HIS A 111 -2.30 -18.61 -3.18
CA HIS A 111 -3.76 -18.67 -3.13
C HIS A 111 -4.20 -19.81 -2.20
N GLY A 112 -5.22 -19.56 -1.36
CA GLY A 112 -5.70 -20.54 -0.39
C GLY A 112 -4.74 -20.86 0.76
N SER A 113 -3.57 -20.22 0.83
CA SER A 113 -2.65 -20.45 1.95
C SER A 113 -3.19 -19.88 3.26
N GLN A 114 -2.73 -20.45 4.37
CA GLN A 114 -2.95 -19.92 5.73
C GLN A 114 -1.89 -18.88 6.13
N ASP A 115 -1.09 -18.42 5.16
CA ASP A 115 -0.08 -17.41 5.45
C ASP A 115 -0.78 -16.05 5.69
N PRO A 116 -0.17 -15.16 6.50
CA PRO A 116 -0.72 -13.84 6.76
C PRO A 116 -1.07 -13.06 5.50
N TYR A 117 -2.03 -12.14 5.62
CA TYR A 117 -2.35 -11.23 4.54
C TYR A 117 -1.22 -10.21 4.34
N MET A 118 -1.12 -9.65 3.13
CA MET A 118 -0.06 -8.67 2.80
C MET A 118 -0.15 -7.40 3.65
N SER A 119 -1.37 -6.98 4.02
CA SER A 119 -1.61 -5.92 4.98
C SER A 119 -0.99 -6.23 6.35
N GLU A 120 -1.06 -7.47 6.82
CA GLU A 120 -0.50 -7.87 8.11
C GLU A 120 1.03 -7.89 8.06
N PHE A 121 1.62 -8.35 6.95
CA PHE A 121 3.05 -8.25 6.73
C PHE A 121 3.51 -6.79 6.77
N MET A 122 2.89 -5.92 5.98
CA MET A 122 3.20 -4.49 5.95
C MET A 122 3.13 -3.84 7.33
N LYS A 123 2.06 -4.12 8.10
CA LYS A 123 1.92 -3.69 9.50
C LYS A 123 3.10 -4.16 10.34
N SER A 124 3.38 -5.47 10.35
CA SER A 124 4.41 -6.05 11.20
C SER A 124 5.79 -5.47 10.92
N VAL A 125 6.10 -5.24 9.63
CA VAL A 125 7.38 -4.64 9.22
C VAL A 125 7.47 -3.18 9.68
N TYR A 126 6.41 -2.39 9.48
CA TYR A 126 6.41 -0.98 9.88
C TYR A 126 6.49 -0.81 11.40
N GLU A 127 5.64 -1.52 12.16
CA GLU A 127 5.57 -1.41 13.62
C GLU A 127 6.86 -1.86 14.33
N SER A 128 7.68 -2.69 13.68
CA SER A 128 8.97 -3.12 14.22
C SER A 128 10.06 -2.04 14.15
N HIS A 129 9.81 -0.92 13.46
CA HIS A 129 10.76 0.18 13.28
C HIS A 129 10.21 1.54 13.67
N PHE A 130 8.90 1.76 13.50
CA PHE A 130 8.25 3.04 13.69
C PHE A 130 6.94 2.87 14.44
N ALA A 131 6.54 3.88 15.21
CA ALA A 131 5.24 3.88 15.86
C ALA A 131 4.13 3.87 14.79
N ILE A 132 3.14 2.99 14.93
CA ILE A 132 2.04 2.87 13.96
C ILE A 132 1.38 4.23 13.70
N SER A 133 1.16 5.03 14.74
CA SER A 133 0.57 6.38 14.66
C SER A 133 1.34 7.36 13.76
N SER A 134 2.60 7.08 13.42
CA SER A 134 3.39 7.92 12.53
C SER A 134 3.13 7.67 11.04
N LEU A 135 2.49 6.56 10.65
CA LEU A 135 2.30 6.20 9.25
C LEU A 135 1.33 7.16 8.55
N GLN A 136 1.79 7.78 7.47
CA GLN A 136 1.05 8.75 6.67
C GLN A 136 0.86 8.27 5.22
N HIS A 137 1.77 7.45 4.68
CA HIS A 137 1.75 7.08 3.27
C HIS A 137 1.99 5.59 3.06
N VAL A 138 1.26 5.01 2.11
CA VAL A 138 1.48 3.66 1.61
C VAL A 138 1.65 3.73 0.11
N VAL A 139 2.82 3.32 -0.39
CA VAL A 139 3.19 3.39 -1.79
C VAL A 139 3.36 1.98 -2.34
N PHE A 140 2.57 1.61 -3.34
CA PHE A 140 2.80 0.40 -4.14
C PHE A 140 3.64 0.79 -5.35
N THR A 141 4.84 0.22 -5.45
CA THR A 141 5.75 0.56 -6.54
C THR A 141 5.68 -0.44 -7.68
N SER A 142 5.94 0.02 -8.90
CA SER A 142 6.07 -0.83 -10.09
C SER A 142 4.89 -1.80 -10.23
N VAL A 143 3.69 -1.24 -10.25
CA VAL A 143 2.42 -1.97 -10.19
C VAL A 143 2.29 -2.89 -11.41
N VAL A 144 2.40 -4.20 -11.15
CA VAL A 144 2.18 -5.27 -12.14
C VAL A 144 0.92 -6.09 -11.87
N GLU A 145 0.20 -5.81 -10.78
CA GLU A 145 -1.07 -6.46 -10.49
C GLU A 145 -2.09 -6.08 -11.58
N LYS A 146 -2.50 -7.08 -12.36
CA LYS A 146 -3.18 -6.90 -13.64
C LYS A 146 -4.50 -6.15 -13.50
N GLN A 147 -5.28 -6.41 -12.47
CA GLN A 147 -6.59 -5.76 -12.31
C GLN A 147 -6.43 -4.28 -11.97
N THR A 148 -5.56 -3.97 -11.02
CA THR A 148 -5.23 -2.60 -10.61
C THR A 148 -4.61 -1.82 -11.75
N TYR A 149 -3.60 -2.38 -12.43
CA TYR A 149 -2.94 -1.74 -13.56
C TYR A 149 -3.93 -1.42 -14.69
N ARG A 150 -4.76 -2.40 -15.09
CA ARG A 150 -5.77 -2.20 -16.14
C ARG A 150 -6.83 -1.18 -15.75
N PHE A 151 -7.22 -1.14 -14.48
CA PHE A 151 -8.19 -0.16 -13.99
C PHE A 151 -7.63 1.26 -14.09
N VAL A 152 -6.44 1.51 -13.52
CA VAL A 152 -5.81 2.85 -13.52
C VAL A 152 -5.49 3.32 -14.94
N THR A 153 -4.95 2.44 -15.79
CA THR A 153 -4.68 2.80 -17.21
C THR A 153 -5.94 3.08 -18.01
N ALA A 154 -7.04 2.39 -17.73
CA ALA A 154 -8.34 2.72 -18.32
C ALA A 154 -8.84 4.09 -17.87
N LEU A 155 -8.64 4.46 -16.59
CA LEU A 155 -8.98 5.79 -16.08
C LEU A 155 -8.18 6.91 -16.77
N TYR A 156 -6.89 6.68 -17.04
CA TYR A 156 -6.11 7.64 -17.83
C TYR A 156 -6.69 7.83 -19.23
N HIS A 157 -7.00 6.73 -19.91
CA HIS A 157 -7.57 6.78 -21.25
C HIS A 157 -8.94 7.49 -21.28
N THR A 158 -9.83 7.21 -20.31
CA THR A 158 -11.15 7.86 -20.27
C THR A 158 -11.07 9.35 -19.99
N ARG A 159 -10.01 9.81 -19.32
CA ARG A 159 -9.74 11.24 -19.07
C ARG A 159 -8.87 11.91 -20.13
N GLY A 160 -8.48 11.19 -21.19
CA GLY A 160 -7.62 11.73 -22.25
C GLY A 160 -6.19 12.03 -21.78
N LEU A 161 -5.72 11.36 -20.73
CA LEU A 161 -4.37 11.53 -20.20
C LEU A 161 -3.39 10.64 -20.96
N SER A 162 -2.25 11.23 -21.34
CA SER A 162 -1.14 10.50 -21.96
C SER A 162 -0.39 9.64 -20.94
N THR A 163 0.13 8.50 -21.39
CA THR A 163 1.03 7.65 -20.60
C THR A 163 2.42 7.61 -21.25
N PRO A 164 3.52 7.76 -20.48
CA PRO A 164 3.56 8.10 -19.05
C PRO A 164 3.04 9.53 -18.79
N LEU A 165 2.51 9.74 -17.59
CA LEU A 165 2.05 11.06 -17.15
C LEU A 165 3.22 11.99 -16.86
N GLU A 166 3.06 13.27 -17.16
CA GLU A 166 4.02 14.32 -16.76
C GLU A 166 3.92 14.66 -15.27
N ASP A 167 2.70 14.68 -14.72
CA ASP A 167 2.41 15.04 -13.33
C ASP A 167 1.59 13.97 -12.59
N PRO A 168 1.76 13.85 -11.25
CA PRO A 168 0.95 12.96 -10.44
C PRO A 168 -0.55 13.27 -10.55
N GLN A 169 -1.38 12.24 -10.57
CA GLN A 169 -2.83 12.38 -10.65
C GLN A 169 -3.47 12.02 -9.32
N ALA A 170 -4.18 12.97 -8.73
CA ALA A 170 -5.10 12.73 -7.63
C ALA A 170 -6.51 12.49 -8.18
N TRP A 171 -7.23 11.55 -7.59
CA TRP A 171 -8.49 11.05 -8.13
C TRP A 171 -9.71 11.57 -7.35
N PRO A 172 -10.78 12.01 -8.03
CA PRO A 172 -12.03 12.37 -7.37
C PRO A 172 -12.76 11.13 -6.87
N PHE A 173 -13.79 11.34 -6.05
CA PHE A 173 -14.42 10.32 -5.22
C PHE A 173 -14.81 9.01 -5.94
N SER A 174 -15.43 9.08 -7.13
CA SER A 174 -15.82 7.88 -7.89
C SER A 174 -14.60 7.03 -8.29
N GLU A 175 -13.60 7.65 -8.91
CA GLU A 175 -12.38 6.99 -9.34
C GLU A 175 -11.52 6.57 -8.15
N PHE A 176 -11.50 7.38 -7.09
CA PHE A 176 -10.89 7.05 -5.81
C PHE A 176 -11.45 5.73 -5.27
N CYS A 177 -12.78 5.62 -5.17
CA CYS A 177 -13.45 4.40 -4.72
C CYS A 177 -13.14 3.24 -5.66
N GLY A 178 -13.14 3.49 -6.97
CA GLY A 178 -12.72 2.50 -7.96
C GLY A 178 -11.31 1.97 -7.72
N ILE A 179 -10.31 2.84 -7.50
CA ILE A 179 -8.93 2.44 -7.22
C ILE A 179 -8.86 1.69 -5.88
N LEU A 180 -9.54 2.19 -4.85
CA LEU A 180 -9.60 1.55 -3.53
C LEU A 180 -10.21 0.14 -3.59
N GLY A 181 -11.15 -0.12 -4.51
CA GLY A 181 -11.76 -1.44 -4.72
C GLY A 181 -10.89 -2.44 -5.49
N THR A 182 -9.80 -2.00 -6.13
CA THR A 182 -8.86 -2.90 -6.81
C THR A 182 -8.11 -3.80 -5.82
N PRO A 183 -7.45 -4.89 -6.26
CA PRO A 183 -6.66 -5.73 -5.36
C PRO A 183 -5.62 -4.98 -4.51
N LEU A 184 -4.91 -3.99 -5.07
CA LEU A 184 -3.95 -3.21 -4.29
C LEU A 184 -4.64 -2.22 -3.33
N GLY A 185 -5.72 -1.58 -3.78
CA GLY A 185 -6.54 -0.73 -2.91
C GLY A 185 -7.09 -1.49 -1.71
N LYS A 186 -7.55 -2.73 -1.92
CA LYS A 186 -8.00 -3.62 -0.83
C LYS A 186 -6.89 -3.94 0.17
N ILE A 187 -5.65 -4.12 -0.28
CA ILE A 187 -4.51 -4.32 0.62
C ILE A 187 -4.27 -3.05 1.46
N ALA A 188 -4.34 -1.86 0.85
CA ALA A 188 -4.22 -0.59 1.57
C ALA A 188 -5.35 -0.40 2.61
N GLY A 189 -6.60 -0.61 2.23
CA GLY A 189 -7.75 -0.51 3.14
C GLY A 189 -7.66 -1.53 4.27
N ALA A 190 -7.31 -2.78 3.96
CA ALA A 190 -7.10 -3.82 4.97
C ALA A 190 -5.92 -3.52 5.90
N LEU A 191 -4.88 -2.83 5.43
CA LEU A 191 -3.78 -2.35 6.26
C LEU A 191 -4.29 -1.30 7.26
N VAL A 192 -5.00 -0.28 6.79
CA VAL A 192 -5.55 0.77 7.67
C VAL A 192 -6.45 0.16 8.74
N LEU A 193 -7.42 -0.66 8.35
CA LEU A 193 -8.32 -1.35 9.28
C LEU A 193 -7.57 -2.32 10.21
N GLY A 194 -6.58 -3.04 9.69
CA GLY A 194 -5.77 -3.99 10.44
C GLY A 194 -4.82 -3.32 11.45
N MET A 195 -4.35 -2.10 11.17
CA MET A 195 -3.48 -1.33 12.05
C MET A 195 -4.27 -0.54 13.10
N TYR A 196 -5.30 0.18 12.67
CA TYR A 196 -5.98 1.19 13.48
C TYR A 196 -7.37 0.78 13.95
N GLY A 197 -8.01 -0.15 13.26
CA GLY A 197 -9.44 -0.44 13.41
C GLY A 197 -10.32 0.57 12.68
N GLN A 198 -11.62 0.52 12.95
CA GLN A 198 -12.61 1.41 12.36
C GLN A 198 -12.64 2.77 13.06
N GLY A 199 -12.92 3.85 12.32
CA GLY A 199 -13.17 5.19 12.86
C GLY A 199 -11.96 5.88 13.47
N ILE A 200 -10.74 5.50 13.08
CA ILE A 200 -9.49 6.08 13.61
C ILE A 200 -8.69 6.75 12.50
N LYS A 201 -8.35 5.99 11.46
CA LYS A 201 -7.67 6.47 10.25
C LYS A 201 -8.47 6.08 9.03
N ARG A 202 -8.41 6.91 7.99
CA ARG A 202 -8.94 6.61 6.66
C ARG A 202 -7.90 6.90 5.58
N ILE A 203 -8.16 6.43 4.38
CA ILE A 203 -7.43 6.87 3.18
C ILE A 203 -8.13 8.13 2.69
N GLY A 204 -7.46 9.29 2.79
CA GLY A 204 -8.02 10.58 2.39
C GLY A 204 -7.75 10.93 0.92
N ARG A 205 -6.63 10.44 0.38
CA ARG A 205 -6.20 10.71 -1.00
C ARG A 205 -5.52 9.51 -1.62
N ILE A 206 -5.77 9.30 -2.91
CA ILE A 206 -5.03 8.34 -3.74
C ILE A 206 -4.38 9.11 -4.87
N VAL A 207 -3.07 8.93 -5.03
CA VAL A 207 -2.26 9.53 -6.09
C VAL A 207 -1.65 8.43 -6.95
N THR A 208 -1.68 8.61 -8.27
CA THR A 208 -1.00 7.73 -9.22
C THR A 208 0.03 8.52 -10.02
N PHE A 209 1.20 7.94 -10.25
CA PHE A 209 2.30 8.59 -10.96
C PHE A 209 3.20 7.56 -11.63
N TYR A 210 4.06 8.03 -12.54
CA TYR A 210 5.02 7.18 -13.24
C TYR A 210 6.45 7.56 -12.86
N THR A 211 7.32 6.57 -12.65
CA THR A 211 8.77 6.77 -12.67
C THR A 211 9.38 5.73 -13.61
N ASP A 212 10.25 6.14 -14.53
CA ASP A 212 10.93 5.22 -15.47
C ASP A 212 9.98 4.22 -16.15
N TYR A 213 8.82 4.71 -16.60
CA TYR A 213 7.73 3.93 -17.23
C TYR A 213 7.00 2.92 -16.31
N ALA A 214 7.30 2.90 -15.03
CA ALA A 214 6.60 2.09 -14.03
C ALA A 214 5.48 2.90 -13.37
N LEU A 215 4.28 2.34 -13.30
CA LEU A 215 3.13 2.92 -12.57
C LEU A 215 3.29 2.69 -11.06
N HIS A 216 3.05 3.73 -10.28
CA HIS A 216 3.03 3.69 -8.81
C HIS A 216 1.71 4.22 -8.27
N LEU A 217 1.26 3.69 -7.13
CA LEU A 217 0.07 4.14 -6.40
C LEU A 217 0.49 4.56 -5.00
N GLN A 218 0.12 5.77 -4.59
CA GLN A 218 0.27 6.27 -3.23
C GLN A 218 -1.10 6.46 -2.59
N PHE A 219 -1.25 5.95 -1.38
CA PHE A 219 -2.42 6.09 -0.53
C PHE A 219 -2.03 6.92 0.68
N ASP A 220 -2.67 8.07 0.85
CA ASP A 220 -2.42 8.97 1.97
C ASP A 220 -3.44 8.72 3.07
N LEU A 221 -2.92 8.62 4.29
CA LEU A 221 -3.67 8.31 5.50
C LEU A 221 -3.88 9.58 6.31
N GLU A 222 -5.08 9.73 6.84
CA GLU A 222 -5.46 10.84 7.70
C GLU A 222 -6.37 10.36 8.83
N ASP A 223 -6.49 11.17 9.87
CA ASP A 223 -7.43 10.90 10.97
C ASP A 223 -8.88 11.05 10.50
N VAL A 224 -9.77 10.25 11.08
CA VAL A 224 -11.21 10.42 10.92
C VAL A 224 -11.66 11.51 11.89
N GLU A 225 -12.34 12.53 11.37
CA GLU A 225 -12.93 13.63 12.16
C GLU A 225 -14.23 13.23 12.89
#